data_AF-A0A7S4IBE3-F1
#
_entry.id   AF-A0A7S4IBE3-F1
#
_cell.length_a   1.000
_cell.length_b   1.000
_cell.length_c   1.000
_cell.angle_alpha   90.00
_cell.angle_beta   90.00
_cell.angle_gamma   90.00
#
_symmetry.space_group_name_H-M   'P 1'
#
loop_
_entity.id
_entity.type
_entity.pdbx_description
1 polymer ?
#
loop_
_entity_poly.entity_id
_entity_poly.type
_entity_poly.pdbx_seq_one_letter_code
_entity_poly.pdbx_strand_id
1 'polypeptide(L)'
;AQLSDNSFLFVQDGGDIEFLDAAELDSDHSFLTVSGGSIILSGTGTSNIVNESEFLVSGGNIEYRDEKIILFDDSSFAITSGNFLTYNNAIFNMETQSVGSVTG
;
A
#
# COMPACT_ATOMS: atom_id res chain seq x y z
N ALA A 1 7.82 8.85 2.31
CA ALA A 1 6.73 9.85 2.19
C ALA A 1 5.83 9.71 3.40
N GLN A 2 5.22 10.80 3.82
CA GLN A 2 4.30 10.81 4.94
C GLN A 2 2.94 11.32 4.47
N LEU A 3 1.89 10.57 4.76
CA LEU A 3 0.49 11.01 4.67
C LEU A 3 -0.03 11.09 6.10
N SER A 4 -0.43 12.27 6.55
CA SER A 4 -0.90 12.51 7.91
C SER A 4 -2.11 13.44 7.92
N ASP A 5 -2.87 13.42 9.01
CA ASP A 5 -3.98 14.35 9.27
C ASP A 5 -5.05 14.37 8.15
N ASN A 6 -5.65 13.21 7.84
CA ASN A 6 -6.67 13.08 6.79
C ASN A 6 -6.15 13.53 5.41
N SER A 7 -4.90 13.22 5.11
CA SER A 7 -4.33 13.50 3.79
C SER A 7 -4.88 12.54 2.73
N PHE A 8 -4.93 13.02 1.49
CA PHE A 8 -5.35 12.22 0.35
C PHE A 8 -4.30 12.27 -0.76
N LEU A 9 -3.86 11.11 -1.23
CA LEU A 9 -3.03 10.96 -2.42
C LEU A 9 -3.80 10.20 -3.50
N PHE A 10 -4.05 10.85 -4.64
CA PHE A 10 -4.75 10.28 -5.77
C PHE A 10 -3.84 10.22 -7.00
N VAL A 11 -3.73 9.03 -7.59
CA VAL A 11 -3.09 8.82 -8.90
C VAL A 11 -4.10 8.18 -9.85
N GLN A 12 -4.26 8.79 -11.03
CA GLN A 12 -5.27 8.41 -12.02
C GLN A 12 -4.59 8.16 -13.38
N ASP A 13 -5.39 7.73 -14.36
CA ASP A 13 -4.98 7.53 -15.75
C ASP A 13 -3.81 6.55 -15.94
N GLY A 14 -3.72 5.52 -15.07
CA GLY A 14 -2.72 4.47 -15.18
C GLY A 14 -1.34 4.83 -14.62
N GLY A 15 -1.23 5.92 -13.85
CA GLY A 15 0.01 6.22 -13.14
C GLY A 15 0.28 5.26 -11.98
N ASP A 16 1.55 4.90 -11.79
CA ASP A 16 2.02 4.06 -10.68
C ASP A 16 2.55 4.92 -9.52
N ILE A 17 2.55 4.34 -8.31
CA ILE A 17 3.27 4.85 -7.14
C ILE A 17 4.38 3.85 -6.79
N GLU A 18 5.62 4.33 -6.71
CA GLU A 18 6.78 3.49 -6.41
C GLU A 18 7.56 4.01 -5.20
N PHE A 19 7.81 3.12 -4.23
CA PHE A 19 8.74 3.32 -3.12
C PHE A 19 9.86 2.29 -3.24
N LEU A 20 11.01 2.74 -3.73
CA LEU A 20 12.16 1.89 -4.05
C LEU A 20 13.28 2.04 -3.02
N ASP A 21 14.21 1.08 -3.02
CA ASP A 21 15.35 1.04 -2.11
C ASP A 21 14.90 1.23 -0.64
N ALA A 22 15.50 2.15 0.10
CA ALA A 22 15.17 2.44 1.49
C ALA A 22 14.01 3.45 1.66
N ALA A 23 13.28 3.81 0.60
CA ALA A 23 12.19 4.79 0.69
C ALA A 23 10.98 4.20 1.41
N GLU A 24 10.52 4.81 2.48
CA GLU A 24 9.41 4.32 3.30
C GLU A 24 8.13 5.12 3.04
N LEU A 25 6.97 4.52 3.27
CA LEU A 25 5.67 5.19 3.31
C LEU A 25 5.06 5.05 4.70
N ASP A 26 4.84 6.17 5.38
CA ASP A 26 4.09 6.21 6.62
C ASP A 26 2.75 6.89 6.36
N SER A 27 1.65 6.19 6.65
CA SER A 27 0.29 6.68 6.51
C SER A 27 -0.39 6.62 7.87
N ASP A 28 -0.86 7.76 8.35
CA ASP A 28 -1.61 7.90 9.59
C ASP A 28 -2.94 8.59 9.28
N HIS A 29 -4.04 7.88 9.49
CA HIS A 29 -5.40 8.35 9.26
C HIS A 29 -5.57 9.06 7.90
N SER A 30 -5.12 8.38 6.84
CA SER A 30 -4.99 8.96 5.50
C SER A 30 -5.34 7.97 4.39
N PHE A 31 -5.59 8.49 3.18
CA PHE A 31 -6.12 7.71 2.06
C PHE A 31 -5.19 7.78 0.85
N LEU A 32 -4.89 6.63 0.27
CA LEU A 32 -4.12 6.51 -0.96
C LEU A 32 -4.95 5.74 -1.98
N THR A 33 -5.19 6.34 -3.14
CA THR A 33 -5.96 5.71 -4.23
C THR A 33 -5.21 5.75 -5.55
N VAL A 34 -5.12 4.60 -6.22
CA VAL A 34 -4.55 4.44 -7.56
C VAL A 34 -5.58 3.83 -8.50
N SER A 35 -5.81 4.47 -9.64
CA SER A 35 -6.76 4.02 -10.67
C SER A 35 -6.06 3.72 -12.00
N GLY A 36 -6.13 2.46 -12.42
CA GLY A 36 -5.53 1.92 -13.64
C GLY A 36 -4.03 1.63 -13.54
N GLY A 37 -3.39 1.97 -12.42
CA GLY A 37 -1.97 1.74 -12.12
C GLY A 37 -1.79 0.91 -10.85
N SER A 38 -0.55 0.79 -10.39
CA SER A 38 -0.15 -0.07 -9.29
C SER A 38 0.59 0.69 -8.17
N ILE A 39 0.59 0.12 -6.98
CA ILE A 39 1.46 0.53 -5.86
C ILE A 39 2.59 -0.50 -5.76
N ILE A 40 3.83 -0.06 -5.85
CA ILE A 40 5.01 -0.92 -5.79
C ILE A 40 5.92 -0.47 -4.66
N LEU A 41 6.18 -1.35 -3.69
CA LEU A 41 7.19 -1.15 -2.67
C LEU A 41 8.29 -2.21 -2.81
N SER A 42 9.51 -1.77 -3.08
CA SER A 42 10.68 -2.63 -3.38
C SER A 42 11.90 -2.16 -2.59
N GLY A 43 12.89 -3.01 -2.42
CA GLY A 43 14.11 -2.70 -1.67
C GLY A 43 14.03 -3.08 -0.20
N THR A 44 14.40 -2.15 0.68
CA THR A 44 14.53 -2.36 2.13
C THR A 44 13.72 -1.34 2.92
N GLY A 45 13.64 -1.50 4.23
CA GLY A 45 12.92 -0.57 5.11
C GLY A 45 11.47 -0.97 5.36
N THR A 46 10.84 -0.24 6.27
CA THR A 46 9.51 -0.53 6.82
C THR A 46 8.54 0.58 6.49
N SER A 47 7.34 0.25 6.03
CA SER A 47 6.26 1.21 5.79
C SER A 47 5.09 0.91 6.71
N ASN A 48 4.60 1.92 7.44
CA ASN A 48 3.59 1.78 8.47
C ASN A 48 2.28 2.45 8.03
N ILE A 49 1.22 1.65 7.94
CA ILE A 49 -0.11 2.08 7.54
C ILE A 49 -1.00 1.92 8.76
N VAL A 50 -1.31 3.04 9.42
CA VAL A 50 -1.90 3.06 10.76
C VAL A 50 -3.13 3.95 10.87
N ASN A 51 -3.90 3.75 11.95
CA ASN A 51 -4.99 4.61 12.40
C ASN A 51 -6.07 4.87 11.34
N GLU A 52 -6.77 3.84 10.87
CA GLU A 52 -7.84 3.93 9.86
C GLU A 52 -7.34 4.41 8.49
N SER A 53 -6.06 4.16 8.16
CA SER A 53 -5.54 4.44 6.83
C SER A 53 -6.09 3.43 5.80
N GLU A 54 -6.31 3.88 4.57
CA GLU A 54 -6.89 3.05 3.51
C GLU A 54 -6.14 3.17 2.18
N PHE A 55 -5.75 2.02 1.63
CA PHE A 55 -5.15 1.90 0.30
C PHE A 55 -6.13 1.28 -0.68
N LEU A 56 -6.48 2.01 -1.75
CA LEU A 56 -7.39 1.53 -2.79
C LEU A 56 -6.67 1.47 -4.14
N VAL A 57 -6.67 0.29 -4.77
CA VAL A 57 -6.16 0.10 -6.13
C VAL A 57 -7.26 -0.48 -7.02
N SER A 58 -7.55 0.17 -8.15
CA SER A 58 -8.50 -0.34 -9.14
C SER A 58 -7.83 -0.55 -10.49
N GLY A 59 -7.97 -1.73 -11.08
CA GLY A 59 -7.41 -2.06 -12.40
C GLY A 59 -5.91 -2.34 -12.43
N GLY A 60 -5.26 -2.45 -11.27
CA GLY A 60 -3.81 -2.69 -11.13
C GLY A 60 -3.48 -3.44 -9.84
N ASN A 61 -2.20 -3.49 -9.46
CA ASN A 61 -1.74 -4.34 -8.37
C ASN A 61 -1.23 -3.55 -7.15
N ILE A 62 -1.18 -4.22 -6.00
CA ILE A 62 -0.29 -3.85 -4.90
C ILE A 62 0.83 -4.88 -4.87
N GLU A 63 2.08 -4.42 -4.95
CA GLU A 63 3.24 -5.28 -5.09
C GLU A 63 4.31 -4.96 -4.04
N TYR A 64 4.70 -5.98 -3.26
CA TYR A 64 5.78 -5.89 -2.28
C TYR A 64 6.93 -6.80 -2.68
N ARG A 65 8.15 -6.27 -2.71
CA ARG A 65 9.32 -6.94 -3.28
C ARG A 65 10.53 -6.85 -2.34
N ASP A 66 11.51 -7.70 -2.60
CA ASP A 66 12.82 -7.74 -1.94
C ASP A 66 12.74 -7.99 -0.42
N GLU A 67 13.25 -7.09 0.42
CA GLU A 67 13.26 -7.22 1.89
C GLU A 67 12.34 -6.17 2.53
N LYS A 68 11.36 -5.67 1.76
CA LYS A 68 10.43 -4.66 2.23
C LYS A 68 9.53 -5.22 3.33
N ILE A 69 9.33 -4.43 4.37
CA ILE A 69 8.35 -4.73 5.42
C ILE A 69 7.21 -3.73 5.30
N ILE A 70 5.97 -4.22 5.24
CA ILE A 70 4.77 -3.40 5.34
C ILE A 70 3.93 -3.88 6.50
N LEU A 71 3.53 -2.91 7.32
CA LEU A 71 2.66 -3.10 8.47
C LEU A 71 1.36 -2.34 8.24
N PHE A 72 0.24 -3.05 8.36
CA PHE A 72 -1.07 -2.45 8.56
C PHE A 72 -1.50 -2.67 10.01
N ASP A 73 -1.85 -1.60 10.71
CA ASP A 73 -2.46 -1.63 12.05
C ASP A 73 -3.69 -0.72 12.07
N ASP A 74 -4.82 -1.26 12.52
CA ASP A 74 -6.16 -0.64 12.42
C ASP A 74 -6.45 -0.01 11.05
N SER A 75 -6.04 -0.67 9.97
CA SER A 75 -6.04 -0.07 8.61
C SER A 75 -6.45 -1.08 7.55
N SER A 76 -6.73 -0.61 6.34
CA SER A 76 -7.26 -1.45 5.27
C SER A 76 -6.58 -1.27 3.92
N PHE A 77 -6.66 -2.32 3.11
CA PHE A 77 -6.43 -2.19 1.67
C PHE A 77 -7.51 -2.92 0.87
N ALA A 78 -7.81 -2.38 -0.31
CA ALA A 78 -8.73 -2.95 -1.27
C ALA A 78 -8.13 -2.90 -2.68
N ILE A 79 -8.21 -4.03 -3.37
CA ILE A 79 -7.86 -4.15 -4.78
C ILE A 79 -9.10 -4.60 -5.55
N THR A 80 -9.49 -3.83 -6.57
CA THR A 80 -10.59 -4.19 -7.48
C THR A 80 -10.03 -4.40 -8.88
N SER A 81 -10.28 -5.58 -9.46
CA SER A 81 -9.78 -5.98 -10.77
C SER A 81 -8.25 -5.90 -10.88
N GLY A 82 -7.57 -6.67 -10.03
CA GLY A 82 -6.11 -6.72 -9.94
C GLY A 82 -5.64 -7.75 -8.93
N ASN A 83 -4.37 -7.67 -8.52
CA ASN A 83 -3.77 -8.66 -7.63
C ASN A 83 -2.98 -8.03 -6.48
N PHE A 84 -2.93 -8.74 -5.36
CA PHE A 84 -1.97 -8.51 -4.29
C PHE A 84 -0.81 -9.48 -4.48
N LEU A 85 0.41 -8.96 -4.63
CA LEU A 85 1.58 -9.75 -5.02
C LEU A 85 2.73 -9.49 -4.04
N THR A 86 3.31 -10.56 -3.50
CA THR A 86 4.53 -10.49 -2.70
C THR A 86 5.63 -11.32 -3.35
N TYR A 87 6.85 -10.79 -3.32
CA TYR A 87 8.02 -11.38 -3.96
C TYR A 87 9.21 -11.41 -3.01
N ASN A 88 10.15 -12.33 -3.26
CA ASN A 88 11.39 -12.48 -2.51
C ASN A 88 11.16 -12.68 -1.00
N ASN A 89 11.75 -11.82 -0.16
CA ASN A 89 11.70 -11.88 1.29
C ASN A 89 10.79 -10.80 1.89
N ALA A 90 9.88 -10.23 1.09
CA ALA A 90 9.01 -9.16 1.55
C ALA A 90 8.08 -9.68 2.66
N ILE A 91 7.91 -8.89 3.70
CA ILE A 91 7.07 -9.21 4.84
C ILE A 91 5.83 -8.32 4.80
N PHE A 92 4.67 -8.96 4.84
CA PHE A 92 3.39 -8.29 4.93
C PHE A 92 2.71 -8.66 6.25
N ASN A 93 2.54 -7.66 7.12
CA ASN A 93 1.93 -7.82 8.44
C ASN A 93 0.57 -7.11 8.48
N MET A 94 -0.44 -7.86 8.90
CA MET A 94 -1.77 -7.35 9.23
C MET A 94 -1.95 -7.52 10.74
N GLU A 95 -1.96 -6.40 11.45
CA GLU A 95 -2.11 -6.36 12.90
C GLU A 95 -3.56 -6.04 13.28
N THR A 96 -3.78 -5.19 14.27
CA THR A 96 -5.07 -5.06 14.95
C THR A 96 -6.12 -4.60 13.96
N GLN A 97 -7.29 -5.27 13.95
CA GLN A 97 -8.49 -4.86 13.19
C GLN A 97 -8.28 -4.58 11.69
N SER A 98 -7.16 -4.99 11.12
CA SER A 98 -6.81 -4.65 9.75
C SER A 98 -7.49 -5.57 8.76
N VAL A 99 -7.91 -5.03 7.62
CA VAL A 99 -8.68 -5.78 6.61
C VAL A 99 -8.05 -5.62 5.22
N GLY A 100 -7.80 -6.75 4.57
CA GLY A 100 -7.38 -6.82 3.18
C GLY A 100 -8.47 -7.42 2.30
N SER A 101 -8.78 -6.80 1.18
CA SER A 101 -9.68 -7.37 0.18
C SER A 101 -9.09 -7.31 -1.22
N VAL A 102 -9.21 -8.40 -1.95
CA VAL A 102 -8.88 -8.49 -3.37
C VAL A 102 -10.11 -9.05 -4.06
N THR A 103 -10.71 -8.24 -4.93
CA THR A 103 -11.96 -8.56 -5.63
C THR A 103 -11.74 -8.37 -7.13
N GLY A 104 -12.37 -9.22 -7.93
CA GLY A 104 -12.25 -9.23 -9.38
C GLY A 104 -13.63 -9.27 -10.02
#